data_AF-A0A0D8HMQ4-F1
#
_entry.id   AF-A0A0D8HMQ4-F1
#
_cell.length_a   1.000
_cell.length_b   1.000
_cell.length_c   1.000
_cell.angle_alpha   90.00
_cell.angle_beta   90.00
_cell.angle_gamma   90.00
#
_symmetry.space_group_name_H-M   'P 1'
#
loop_
_entity.id
_entity.type
_entity.pdbx_description
1 polymer ?
#
loop_
_entity_poly.entity_id
_entity_poly.type
_entity_poly.pdbx_seq_one_letter_code
_entity_poly.pdbx_strand_id
1 'polypeptide(L)'
;MSTNPLLANLEDRNRPLSEIVLDLSTGALPSPGSTGLPSQRWSWMAELLTDPHWGMTAVVDGLDHICAPVAQLCRLTANAIHPLNLRQLWAAEKQPTAEMLALHSPNNTGHWEVLTAVLEVITDGLDHCQGADVSGVEAVTAAFTAVITSQHPDTARAIIIAAISSAAHPVPVEFPKTPVRLGVAS
;
A
#
# COMPACT_ATOMS: atom_id res chain seq x y z
N MET A 1 16.08 -17.28 -14.26
CA MET A 1 15.48 -16.47 -13.18
C MET A 1 14.63 -15.42 -13.86
N SER A 2 13.31 -15.41 -13.67
CA SER A 2 12.48 -14.32 -14.19
C SER A 2 12.78 -13.08 -13.34
N THR A 3 13.55 -12.15 -13.88
CA THR A 3 13.82 -10.86 -13.24
C THR A 3 12.50 -10.10 -13.20
N ASN A 4 12.05 -9.69 -12.01
CA ASN A 4 10.89 -8.82 -11.88
C ASN A 4 11.11 -7.58 -12.77
N PRO A 5 10.28 -7.36 -13.80
CA PRO A 5 10.52 -6.32 -14.79
C PRO A 5 10.52 -4.92 -14.16
N LEU A 6 9.75 -4.70 -13.09
CA LEU A 6 9.79 -3.44 -12.36
C LEU A 6 11.15 -3.24 -11.66
N LEU A 7 11.68 -4.26 -10.99
CA LEU A 7 13.00 -4.18 -10.35
C LEU A 7 14.11 -3.92 -11.39
N ALA A 8 14.08 -4.60 -12.54
CA ALA A 8 15.07 -4.39 -13.59
C ALA A 8 15.09 -2.93 -14.08
N ASN A 9 13.91 -2.30 -14.19
CA ASN A 9 13.80 -0.89 -14.57
C ASN A 9 14.23 0.07 -13.44
N LEU A 10 14.00 -0.30 -12.18
CA LEU A 10 14.49 0.45 -11.03
C LEU A 10 16.01 0.32 -10.82
N GLU A 11 16.63 -0.75 -11.29
CA GLU A 11 18.09 -0.93 -11.25
C GLU A 11 18.82 -0.11 -12.33
N ASP A 12 18.15 0.21 -13.45
CA ASP A 12 18.67 1.15 -14.45
C ASP A 12 18.64 2.60 -13.92
N ARG A 13 19.81 3.08 -13.49
CA ARG A 13 19.98 4.43 -12.96
C ARG A 13 19.77 5.54 -14.00
N ASN A 14 19.84 5.22 -15.29
CA ASN A 14 19.61 6.21 -16.35
C ASN A 14 18.12 6.41 -16.64
N ARG A 15 17.26 5.47 -16.20
CA ARG A 15 15.83 5.54 -16.41
C ARG A 15 15.16 6.44 -15.36
N PRO A 16 14.49 7.56 -15.71
CA PRO A 16 13.84 8.44 -14.72
C PRO A 16 12.76 7.72 -13.89
N LEU A 17 12.69 8.03 -12.59
CA LEU A 17 11.66 7.45 -11.71
C LEU A 17 10.24 7.84 -12.14
N SER A 18 10.05 9.05 -12.66
CA SER A 18 8.76 9.51 -13.17
C SER A 18 8.26 8.70 -14.38
N GLU A 19 9.16 8.25 -15.26
CA GLU A 19 8.81 7.36 -16.38
C GLU A 19 8.44 5.96 -15.89
N ILE A 20 9.09 5.47 -14.83
CA ILE A 20 8.72 4.19 -14.21
C ILE A 20 7.32 4.29 -13.59
N VAL A 21 7.02 5.40 -12.90
CA VAL A 21 5.69 5.67 -12.34
C VAL A 21 4.62 5.77 -13.43
N LEU A 22 4.91 6.43 -14.56
CA LEU A 22 4.01 6.48 -15.71
C LEU A 22 3.73 5.09 -16.31
N ASP A 23 4.76 4.25 -16.42
CA ASP A 23 4.59 2.89 -16.92
C ASP A 23 3.78 2.01 -15.95
N LEU A 24 3.88 2.25 -14.64
CA LEU A 24 3.00 1.62 -13.65
C LEU A 24 1.55 2.08 -13.85
N SER A 25 1.31 3.39 -13.97
CA SER A 25 -0.05 3.94 -14.09
C SER A 25 -0.76 3.53 -15.38
N THR A 26 0.00 3.24 -16.43
CA THR A 26 -0.54 2.78 -17.72
C THR A 26 -0.63 1.25 -17.83
N GLY A 27 -0.16 0.52 -16.81
CA GLY A 27 -0.12 -0.95 -16.81
C GLY A 27 0.99 -1.55 -17.69
N ALA A 28 1.91 -0.73 -18.22
CA ALA A 28 3.07 -1.22 -18.95
C ALA A 28 4.06 -1.95 -18.04
N LEU A 29 4.10 -1.59 -16.75
CA LEU A 29 4.81 -2.32 -15.70
C LEU A 29 3.83 -2.84 -14.64
N PRO A 30 4.01 -4.08 -14.14
CA PRO A 30 3.21 -4.60 -13.04
C PRO A 30 3.62 -3.94 -11.72
N SER A 31 2.69 -3.87 -10.77
CA SER A 31 2.96 -3.45 -9.39
C SER A 31 2.62 -4.59 -8.41
N PRO A 32 3.20 -4.58 -7.19
CA PRO A 32 2.76 -5.49 -6.12
C PRO A 32 1.30 -5.29 -5.71
N GLY A 33 0.74 -4.10 -5.93
CA GLY A 33 -0.69 -3.84 -5.73
C GLY A 33 -1.58 -4.56 -6.74
N SER A 34 -1.10 -4.78 -7.97
CA SER A 34 -1.88 -5.33 -9.09
C SER A 34 -1.58 -6.79 -9.43
N THR A 35 -0.57 -7.39 -8.81
CA THR A 35 -0.15 -8.77 -9.12
C THR A 35 -0.07 -9.66 -7.88
N GLY A 36 -0.27 -10.97 -8.07
CA GLY A 36 -0.27 -11.95 -6.99
C GLY A 36 -1.65 -12.25 -6.41
N LEU A 37 -1.69 -12.99 -5.30
CA LEU A 37 -2.94 -13.35 -4.64
C LEU A 37 -3.57 -12.13 -3.94
N PRO A 38 -4.90 -11.98 -3.92
CA PRO A 38 -5.56 -10.86 -3.24
C PRO A 38 -5.07 -10.61 -1.80
N SER A 39 -4.87 -11.66 -1.01
CA SER A 39 -4.35 -11.54 0.37
C SER A 39 -2.94 -10.97 0.44
N GLN A 40 -2.08 -11.31 -0.53
CA GLN A 40 -0.72 -10.79 -0.61
C GLN A 40 -0.73 -9.31 -1.01
N ARG A 41 -1.57 -8.93 -1.98
CA ARG A 41 -1.75 -7.54 -2.42
C ARG A 41 -2.19 -6.65 -1.27
N TRP A 42 -3.20 -7.08 -0.52
CA TRP A 42 -3.67 -6.36 0.66
C TRP A 42 -2.63 -6.29 1.79
N SER A 43 -1.90 -7.38 2.05
CA SER A 43 -0.84 -7.37 3.06
C SER A 43 0.28 -6.38 2.68
N TRP A 44 0.70 -6.40 1.41
CA TRP A 44 1.72 -5.48 0.92
C TRP A 44 1.24 -4.02 0.92
N MET A 45 -0.02 -3.75 0.60
CA MET A 45 -0.60 -2.40 0.73
C MET A 45 -0.61 -1.91 2.18
N ALA A 46 -0.74 -2.79 3.17
CA ALA A 46 -0.59 -2.40 4.57
C ALA A 46 0.85 -1.98 4.90
N GLU A 47 1.84 -2.71 4.38
CA GLU A 47 3.26 -2.38 4.52
C GLU A 47 3.61 -1.10 3.77
N LEU A 48 3.07 -0.88 2.55
CA LEU A 48 3.22 0.37 1.80
C LEU A 48 2.85 1.59 2.64
N LEU A 49 1.84 1.46 3.49
CA LEU A 49 1.41 2.56 4.35
C LEU A 49 2.26 2.70 5.63
N THR A 50 2.76 1.60 6.20
CA THR A 50 3.26 1.59 7.60
C THR A 50 4.59 0.90 7.85
N ASP A 51 5.28 0.39 6.83
CA ASP A 51 6.62 -0.18 7.03
C ASP A 51 7.57 0.91 7.57
N PRO A 52 8.36 0.61 8.63
CA PRO A 52 9.18 1.61 9.30
C PRO A 52 10.39 2.11 8.49
N HIS A 53 10.72 1.47 7.37
CA HIS A 53 11.89 1.83 6.56
C HIS A 53 11.51 2.40 5.18
N TRP A 54 10.43 1.90 4.59
CA TRP A 54 10.04 2.29 3.22
C TRP A 54 8.56 2.66 3.07
N GLY A 55 7.75 2.47 4.12
CA GLY A 55 6.33 2.82 4.11
C GLY A 55 6.10 4.32 4.14
N MET A 56 4.87 4.75 3.79
CA MET A 56 4.55 6.17 3.66
C MET A 56 4.74 6.97 4.95
N THR A 57 4.51 6.36 6.13
CA THR A 57 4.78 7.01 7.42
C THR A 57 6.27 7.20 7.72
N ALA A 58 7.16 6.42 7.09
CA ALA A 58 8.61 6.62 7.19
C ALA A 58 9.13 7.65 6.18
N VAL A 59 8.37 7.88 5.10
CA VAL A 59 8.74 8.80 4.00
C VAL A 59 8.24 10.22 4.27
N VAL A 60 7.05 10.35 4.85
CA VAL A 60 6.38 11.62 5.12
C VAL A 60 5.87 11.65 6.55
N ASP A 61 6.43 12.54 7.36
CA ASP A 61 6.12 12.68 8.79
C ASP A 61 4.67 13.11 9.04
N GLY A 62 4.12 12.72 10.20
CA GLY A 62 2.86 13.24 10.72
C GLY A 62 1.59 12.56 10.18
N LEU A 63 1.73 11.52 9.36
CA LEU A 63 0.61 10.82 8.73
C LEU A 63 0.25 9.47 9.38
N ASP A 64 0.88 9.09 10.50
CA ASP A 64 0.63 7.82 11.20
C ASP A 64 -0.84 7.61 11.55
N HIS A 65 -1.49 8.68 12.03
CA HIS A 65 -2.89 8.66 12.45
C HIS A 65 -3.87 8.41 11.30
N ILE A 66 -3.44 8.61 10.04
CA ILE A 66 -4.22 8.31 8.83
C ILE A 66 -3.80 6.97 8.23
N CYS A 67 -2.50 6.72 8.12
CA CYS A 67 -1.97 5.52 7.48
C CYS A 67 -2.21 4.25 8.31
N ALA A 68 -2.07 4.31 9.64
CA ALA A 68 -2.17 3.14 10.49
C ALA A 68 -3.57 2.51 10.54
N PRO A 69 -4.68 3.27 10.66
CA PRO A 69 -6.03 2.71 10.53
C PRO A 69 -6.25 2.02 9.19
N VAL A 70 -5.87 2.66 8.09
CA VAL A 70 -6.04 2.13 6.73
C VAL A 70 -5.18 0.88 6.51
N ALA A 71 -3.94 0.86 6.99
CA ALA A 71 -3.10 -0.34 6.96
C ALA A 71 -3.71 -1.49 7.77
N GLN A 72 -4.36 -1.20 8.89
CA GLN A 72 -5.08 -2.22 9.65
C GLN A 72 -6.27 -2.79 8.88
N LEU A 73 -6.99 -1.96 8.13
CA LEU A 73 -8.07 -2.41 7.26
C LEU A 73 -7.53 -3.27 6.12
N CYS A 74 -6.40 -2.90 5.49
CA CYS A 74 -5.70 -3.75 4.52
C CYS A 74 -5.40 -5.14 5.11
N ARG A 75 -4.84 -5.20 6.33
CA ARG A 75 -4.57 -6.48 7.02
C ARG A 75 -5.85 -7.28 7.30
N LEU A 76 -6.94 -6.63 7.66
CA LEU A 76 -8.23 -7.31 7.83
C LEU A 76 -8.77 -7.86 6.51
N THR A 77 -8.71 -7.08 5.44
CA THR A 77 -9.13 -7.49 4.09
C THR A 77 -8.26 -8.62 3.52
N ALA A 78 -6.99 -8.70 3.90
CA ALA A 78 -6.11 -9.80 3.52
C ALA A 78 -6.53 -11.16 4.12
N ASN A 79 -7.31 -11.17 5.20
CA ASN A 79 -7.78 -12.40 5.84
C ASN A 79 -9.03 -12.95 5.15
N ALA A 80 -9.06 -14.27 4.94
CA ALA A 80 -10.22 -14.95 4.36
C ALA A 80 -11.50 -14.82 5.20
N ILE A 81 -11.35 -14.59 6.50
CA ILE A 81 -12.43 -14.28 7.42
C ILE A 81 -12.19 -12.87 7.93
N HIS A 82 -13.04 -11.93 7.51
CA HIS A 82 -12.99 -10.54 7.95
C HIS A 82 -14.29 -10.15 8.65
N PRO A 83 -14.29 -9.08 9.46
CA PRO A 83 -15.49 -8.61 10.16
C PRO A 83 -16.66 -8.31 9.21
N LEU A 84 -17.89 -8.55 9.67
CA LEU A 84 -19.11 -8.24 8.92
C LEU A 84 -19.28 -6.73 8.66
N ASN A 85 -18.66 -5.89 9.47
CA ASN A 85 -18.71 -4.43 9.35
C ASN A 85 -17.52 -3.84 8.55
N LEU A 86 -16.72 -4.65 7.84
CA LEU A 86 -15.53 -4.18 7.13
C LEU A 86 -15.81 -2.96 6.21
N ARG A 87 -16.92 -2.97 5.47
CA ARG A 87 -17.32 -1.84 4.63
C ARG A 87 -17.56 -0.54 5.42
N GLN A 88 -18.13 -0.64 6.62
CA GLN A 88 -18.37 0.52 7.49
C GLN A 88 -17.04 1.07 8.02
N LEU A 89 -16.09 0.19 8.33
CA LEU A 89 -14.76 0.59 8.77
C LEU A 89 -14.01 1.33 7.64
N TRP A 90 -14.03 0.81 6.40
CA TRP A 90 -13.48 1.53 5.24
C TRP A 90 -14.13 2.89 5.01
N ALA A 91 -15.46 2.96 5.10
CA ALA A 91 -16.19 4.21 4.89
C ALA A 91 -15.85 5.28 5.96
N ALA A 92 -15.53 4.87 7.19
CA ALA A 92 -15.20 5.77 8.28
C ALA A 92 -13.90 6.56 8.02
N GLU A 93 -12.94 5.96 7.31
CA GLU A 93 -11.63 6.58 7.03
C GLU A 93 -11.66 7.59 5.88
N LYS A 94 -12.71 7.58 5.03
CA LYS A 94 -12.78 8.39 3.82
C LYS A 94 -12.81 9.90 4.10
N GLN A 95 -13.73 10.34 4.96
CA GLN A 95 -13.93 11.77 5.22
C GLN A 95 -12.73 12.40 5.93
N PRO A 96 -12.18 11.82 7.02
CA PRO A 96 -10.99 12.37 7.68
C PRO A 96 -9.78 12.48 6.73
N THR A 97 -9.56 11.47 5.88
CA THR A 97 -8.47 11.49 4.90
C THR A 97 -8.66 12.60 3.86
N ALA A 98 -9.88 12.78 3.35
CA ALA A 98 -10.18 13.84 2.38
C ALA A 98 -10.03 15.25 2.96
N GLU A 99 -10.45 15.45 4.21
CA GLU A 99 -10.26 16.72 4.93
C GLU A 99 -8.78 17.03 5.14
N MET A 100 -7.98 16.04 5.51
CA MET A 100 -6.53 16.20 5.64
C MET A 100 -5.89 16.52 4.27
N LEU A 101 -6.29 15.83 3.20
CA LEU A 101 -5.78 16.08 1.84
C LEU A 101 -5.99 17.54 1.42
N ALA A 102 -7.14 18.13 1.76
CA ALA A 102 -7.49 19.50 1.41
C ALA A 102 -6.57 20.57 2.06
N LEU A 103 -5.80 20.20 3.09
CA LEU A 103 -4.81 21.08 3.73
C LEU A 103 -3.46 21.11 3.01
N HIS A 104 -3.27 20.26 2.00
CA HIS A 104 -2.00 20.10 1.29
C HIS A 104 -2.16 20.41 -0.19
N SER A 105 -1.03 20.69 -0.85
CA SER A 105 -0.95 20.92 -2.29
C SER A 105 -0.04 19.88 -2.94
N PRO A 106 -0.33 19.48 -4.19
CA PRO A 106 0.49 18.50 -4.91
C PRO A 106 1.91 19.02 -5.15
N ASN A 107 2.85 18.10 -5.32
CA ASN A 107 4.25 18.29 -5.68
C ASN A 107 5.04 19.22 -4.75
N ASN A 108 4.74 19.18 -3.45
CA ASN A 108 5.44 19.96 -2.43
C ASN A 108 6.22 19.08 -1.45
N THR A 109 5.55 18.54 -0.43
CA THR A 109 6.18 17.76 0.66
C THR A 109 5.86 16.27 0.61
N GLY A 110 5.20 15.79 -0.46
CA GLY A 110 4.71 14.41 -0.57
C GLY A 110 3.41 14.13 0.20
N HIS A 111 2.96 15.03 1.08
CA HIS A 111 1.75 14.80 1.88
C HIS A 111 0.49 14.61 1.02
N TRP A 112 0.34 15.43 -0.02
CA TRP A 112 -0.81 15.35 -0.91
C TRP A 112 -0.84 14.00 -1.64
N GLU A 113 0.32 13.52 -2.08
CA GLU A 113 0.47 12.24 -2.78
C GLU A 113 0.23 11.04 -1.85
N VAL A 114 0.74 11.07 -0.61
CA VAL A 114 0.44 10.02 0.39
C VAL A 114 -1.06 9.97 0.68
N LEU A 115 -1.68 11.11 0.94
CA LEU A 115 -3.12 11.17 1.25
C LEU A 115 -3.98 10.75 0.05
N THR A 116 -3.53 11.04 -1.17
CA THR A 116 -4.13 10.50 -2.39
C THR A 116 -3.99 8.97 -2.43
N ALA A 117 -2.80 8.42 -2.18
CA ALA A 117 -2.61 6.97 -2.12
C ALA A 117 -3.53 6.31 -1.09
N VAL A 118 -3.67 6.91 0.10
CA VAL A 118 -4.58 6.42 1.15
C VAL A 118 -6.04 6.44 0.67
N LEU A 119 -6.49 7.51 0.01
CA LEU A 119 -7.86 7.57 -0.53
C LEU A 119 -8.11 6.54 -1.63
N GLU A 120 -7.12 6.26 -2.47
CA GLU A 120 -7.22 5.20 -3.49
C GLU A 120 -7.33 3.82 -2.82
N VAL A 121 -6.52 3.55 -1.77
CA VAL A 121 -6.64 2.32 -0.97
C VAL A 121 -8.02 2.20 -0.32
N ILE A 122 -8.56 3.29 0.23
CA ILE A 122 -9.91 3.31 0.82
C ILE A 122 -10.97 3.02 -0.24
N THR A 123 -10.82 3.58 -1.44
CA THR A 123 -11.73 3.37 -2.57
C THR A 123 -11.70 1.90 -3.01
N ASP A 124 -10.52 1.34 -3.21
CA ASP A 124 -10.34 -0.10 -3.47
C ASP A 124 -10.96 -0.96 -2.35
N GLY A 125 -10.80 -0.57 -1.08
CA GLY A 125 -11.41 -1.29 0.05
C GLY A 125 -12.95 -1.31 -0.01
N LEU A 126 -13.56 -0.18 -0.40
CA LEU A 126 -15.01 -0.05 -0.57
C LEU A 126 -15.53 -0.83 -1.78
N ASP A 127 -14.78 -0.87 -2.88
CA ASP A 127 -15.11 -1.60 -4.10
C ASP A 127 -14.94 -3.11 -3.91
N HIS A 128 -13.89 -3.53 -3.21
CA HIS A 128 -13.70 -4.91 -2.78
C HIS A 128 -14.88 -5.41 -1.93
N CYS A 129 -15.38 -4.59 -1.01
CA CYS A 129 -16.58 -4.92 -0.21
C CYS A 129 -17.86 -5.07 -1.06
N GLN A 130 -17.85 -4.63 -2.31
CA GLN A 130 -18.94 -4.82 -3.29
C GLN A 130 -18.68 -5.99 -4.25
N GLY A 131 -17.57 -6.71 -4.08
CA GLY A 131 -17.19 -7.84 -4.92
C GLY A 131 -16.43 -7.46 -6.20
N ALA A 132 -15.95 -6.22 -6.31
CA ALA A 132 -15.10 -5.82 -7.42
C ALA A 132 -13.68 -6.41 -7.28
N ASP A 133 -13.04 -6.68 -8.41
CA ASP A 133 -11.60 -6.84 -8.44
C ASP A 133 -10.94 -5.46 -8.47
N VAL A 134 -9.91 -5.29 -7.66
CA VAL A 134 -9.25 -4.00 -7.42
C VAL A 134 -7.80 -4.09 -7.80
N SER A 135 -7.24 -3.03 -8.39
CA SER A 135 -5.92 -3.07 -8.99
C SER A 135 -4.81 -2.55 -8.08
N GLY A 136 -5.12 -1.61 -7.17
CA GLY A 136 -4.11 -0.91 -6.35
C GLY A 136 -3.11 -0.07 -7.13
N VAL A 137 -3.24 0.08 -8.46
CA VAL A 137 -2.27 0.79 -9.31
C VAL A 137 -2.23 2.28 -8.98
N GLU A 138 -3.39 2.88 -8.79
CA GLU A 138 -3.57 4.30 -8.47
C GLU A 138 -2.90 4.63 -7.13
N ALA A 139 -3.12 3.79 -6.12
CA ALA A 139 -2.49 3.90 -4.81
C ALA A 139 -0.95 3.77 -4.89
N VAL A 140 -0.43 2.78 -5.63
CA VAL A 140 1.02 2.60 -5.80
C VAL A 140 1.64 3.78 -6.54
N THR A 141 0.99 4.26 -7.59
CA THR A 141 1.44 5.40 -8.39
C THR A 141 1.53 6.65 -7.53
N ALA A 142 0.49 6.93 -6.74
CA ALA A 142 0.46 8.06 -5.82
C ALA A 142 1.54 7.92 -4.73
N ALA A 143 1.69 6.75 -4.11
CA ALA A 143 2.70 6.49 -3.09
C ALA A 143 4.14 6.69 -3.63
N PHE A 144 4.45 6.17 -4.82
CA PHE A 144 5.78 6.36 -5.40
C PHE A 144 6.02 7.80 -5.86
N THR A 145 4.97 8.50 -6.30
CA THR A 145 5.06 9.95 -6.52
C THR A 145 5.37 10.69 -5.23
N ALA A 146 4.79 10.28 -4.09
CA ALA A 146 5.12 10.86 -2.78
C ALA A 146 6.60 10.68 -2.43
N VAL A 147 7.15 9.49 -2.65
CA VAL A 147 8.58 9.19 -2.43
C VAL A 147 9.46 10.07 -3.33
N ILE A 148 9.12 10.21 -4.62
CA ILE A 148 9.87 11.06 -5.56
C ILE A 148 9.81 12.54 -5.15
N THR A 149 8.65 13.01 -4.71
CA THR A 149 8.44 14.41 -4.31
C THR A 149 9.16 14.75 -3.01
N SER A 150 9.22 13.81 -2.06
CA SER A 150 9.74 14.07 -0.70
C SER A 150 11.24 13.75 -0.52
N GLN A 151 11.84 12.96 -1.40
CA GLN A 151 13.19 12.43 -1.21
C GLN A 151 14.16 12.86 -2.33
N HIS A 152 15.45 12.87 -2.01
CA HIS A 152 16.49 12.97 -3.04
C HIS A 152 16.39 11.77 -4.02
N PRO A 153 16.61 11.94 -5.34
CA PRO A 153 16.38 10.89 -6.33
C PRO A 153 17.02 9.53 -6.03
N ASP A 154 18.25 9.51 -5.51
CA ASP A 154 18.94 8.27 -5.12
C ASP A 154 18.25 7.56 -3.94
N THR A 155 17.82 8.33 -2.94
CA THR A 155 17.07 7.82 -1.78
C THR A 155 15.69 7.33 -2.19
N ALA A 156 15.00 8.10 -3.04
CA ALA A 156 13.70 7.72 -3.60
C ALA A 156 13.77 6.37 -4.31
N ARG A 157 14.78 6.18 -5.17
CA ARG A 157 15.01 4.92 -5.86
C ARG A 157 15.27 3.77 -4.89
N ALA A 158 16.10 3.97 -3.88
CA ALA A 158 16.40 2.95 -2.89
C ALA A 158 15.16 2.52 -2.09
N ILE A 159 14.31 3.48 -1.70
CA ILE A 159 13.03 3.23 -1.00
C ILE A 159 12.09 2.42 -1.88
N ILE A 160 11.90 2.82 -3.14
CA ILE A 160 11.02 2.11 -4.08
C ILE A 160 11.54 0.68 -4.33
N ILE A 161 12.85 0.50 -4.50
CA ILE A 161 13.44 -0.85 -4.62
C ILE A 161 13.12 -1.68 -3.39
N ALA A 162 13.33 -1.15 -2.18
CA ALA A 162 13.04 -1.87 -0.93
C ALA A 162 11.57 -2.30 -0.84
N ALA A 163 10.64 -1.39 -1.18
CA ALA A 163 9.20 -1.67 -1.23
C ALA A 163 8.83 -2.77 -2.23
N ILE A 164 9.46 -2.81 -3.41
CA ILE A 164 9.19 -3.84 -4.42
C ILE A 164 9.85 -5.17 -4.04
N SER A 165 11.03 -5.15 -3.43
CA SER A 165 11.73 -6.35 -2.99
C SER A 165 11.01 -7.08 -1.85
N SER A 166 10.30 -6.36 -0.96
CA SER A 166 9.51 -7.00 0.10
C SER A 166 8.38 -7.87 -0.47
N ALA A 167 7.74 -7.43 -1.56
CA ALA A 167 6.70 -8.18 -2.25
C ALA A 167 7.19 -9.52 -2.84
N ALA A 168 8.48 -9.60 -3.21
CA ALA A 168 9.10 -10.83 -3.72
C ALA A 168 9.44 -11.83 -2.61
N HIS A 169 9.48 -11.38 -1.35
CA HIS A 169 9.79 -12.18 -0.17
C HIS A 169 8.73 -11.97 0.92
N PRO A 170 7.46 -12.34 0.66
CA PRO A 170 6.40 -12.15 1.64
C PRO A 170 6.74 -12.90 2.92
N VAL A 171 6.82 -12.18 4.04
CA VAL A 171 6.99 -12.80 5.36
C VAL A 171 5.77 -13.69 5.61
N PRO A 172 5.94 -14.97 5.96
CA PRO A 172 4.81 -15.84 6.25
C PRO A 172 3.99 -15.27 7.41
N VAL A 173 2.68 -15.13 7.22
CA VAL A 173 1.76 -14.84 8.32
C VAL A 173 1.78 -16.04 9.27
N GLU A 174 2.45 -15.91 10.42
CA GLU A 174 2.38 -16.91 11.47
C GLU A 174 0.95 -16.95 12.02
N PHE A 175 0.20 -17.99 11.66
CA PHE A 175 -1.06 -18.28 12.32
C PHE A 175 -0.80 -18.60 13.79
N PRO A 176 -1.46 -17.93 14.75
CA PRO A 176 -1.34 -18.28 16.16
C PRO A 176 -1.83 -19.73 16.36
N LYS A 177 -0.91 -20.64 16.64
CA LYS A 177 -1.20 -22.03 17.01
C LYS A 177 -1.68 -22.08 18.45
N THR A 178 -2.89 -21.61 18.71
CA THR A 178 -3.54 -21.85 20.01
C THR A 178 -4.71 -22.82 19.80
N PRO A 179 -4.59 -24.10 20.18
CA PRO A 179 -5.75 -24.98 20.19
C PRO A 179 -6.67 -24.54 21.32
N VAL A 180 -7.86 -24.06 20.97
CA VAL A 180 -8.96 -23.86 21.92
C VAL A 180 -9.33 -25.24 22.47
N ARG A 181 -8.90 -25.53 23.70
CA ARG A 181 -9.47 -26.64 24.48
C ARG A 181 -10.90 -26.28 24.84
N LEU A 182 -11.86 -26.85 24.12
CA LEU A 182 -13.24 -26.94 24.57
C LEU A 182 -13.27 -27.82 25.82
N GLY A 183 -13.29 -27.19 26.99
CA GLY A 183 -13.57 -27.88 28.25
C GLY A 183 -15.03 -28.31 28.25
N VAL A 184 -15.27 -29.62 28.17
CA VAL A 184 -16.57 -30.22 28.44
C VAL A 184 -16.74 -30.20 29.96
N ALA A 185 -17.67 -29.37 30.45
CA ALA A 185 -18.11 -29.45 31.84
C ALA A 185 -18.95 -30.73 32.00
N SER A 186 -18.58 -31.57 32.97
CA SER A 186 -19.43 -32.62 33.55
C SER A 186 -20.08 -32.10 34.82
#